data_AF-N9W8J6-F1
#
_entry.id   AF-N9W8J6-F1
#
_cell.length_a   1.000
_cell.length_b   1.000
_cell.length_c   1.000
_cell.angle_alpha   90.00
_cell.angle_beta   90.00
_cell.angle_gamma   90.00
#
_symmetry.space_group_name_H-M   'P 1'
#
loop_
_entity.id
_entity.type
_entity.pdbx_description
1 polymer ?
#
loop_
_entity_poly.entity_id
_entity_poly.type
_entity_poly.pdbx_seq_one_letter_code
_entity_poly.pdbx_strand_id
1 'polypeptide(L)'
;MNNKISTYDDEFIKTNIKPIFVSRVPFRKSKGKIFKETVYSKKAFKENKFISKVNLTDLKEKDLKNFYNYECDKVLYDSIEKRMAEFKFDAKKAFADEFRKPTKSGKLGPIVRSVKIVKDVPFKDGIDFNEGVVAKEGMVRIDVYEKDKKYFIVPVYRYHIANRIKPNKAAVASKPESEWIEMDDSYEFKFSLYKNDLIELRYEKKPGYFGYYDGFDRSNSTLKIKEHDSSDEYKGIGVKTGVIEFNKYEVNVLGKFYKVREGKR
;
A
#
# COMPACT_ATOMS: atom_id res chain seq x y z
N MET A 1 15.12 14.73 41.63
CA MET A 1 15.90 14.83 40.38
C MET A 1 17.10 15.70 40.70
N ASN A 2 18.33 15.18 40.64
CA ASN A 2 19.52 16.03 40.79
C ASN A 2 19.56 16.99 39.61
N ASN A 3 19.36 18.28 39.88
CA ASN A 3 19.43 19.31 38.86
C ASN A 3 20.86 19.37 38.33
N LYS A 4 21.06 19.04 37.04
CA LYS A 4 22.39 18.99 36.41
C LYS A 4 22.93 20.39 36.11
N ILE A 5 22.11 21.44 36.21
CA ILE A 5 22.48 22.81 35.91
C ILE A 5 22.28 23.64 37.18
N SER A 6 23.35 23.83 37.96
CA SER A 6 23.31 24.50 39.26
C SER A 6 23.07 26.01 39.19
N THR A 7 23.12 26.61 38.00
CA THR A 7 23.00 28.06 37.80
C THR A 7 21.56 28.56 37.58
N TYR A 8 20.60 27.65 37.39
CA TYR A 8 19.17 27.99 37.21
C TYR A 8 18.35 27.44 38.36
N ASP A 9 17.34 28.19 38.78
CA ASP A 9 16.44 27.76 39.85
C ASP A 9 15.48 26.65 39.37
N ASP A 10 15.17 25.72 40.27
CA ASP A 10 14.35 24.54 39.99
C ASP A 10 12.92 24.90 39.58
N GLU A 11 12.38 26.02 40.08
CA GLU A 11 11.03 26.48 39.82
C GLU A 11 10.88 27.03 38.39
N PHE A 12 11.85 27.79 37.93
CA PHE A 12 11.97 28.27 36.56
C PHE A 12 12.04 27.11 35.58
N ILE A 13 12.88 26.10 35.87
CA ILE A 13 13.01 24.90 35.02
C ILE A 13 11.68 24.18 34.91
N LYS A 14 10.99 23.91 36.04
CA LYS A 14 9.70 23.19 36.04
C LYS A 14 8.60 23.96 35.32
N THR A 15 8.59 25.29 35.41
CA THR A 15 7.50 26.13 34.90
C THR A 15 7.68 26.47 33.42
N ASN A 16 8.91 26.77 33.00
CA ASN A 16 9.18 27.34 31.68
C ASN A 16 9.80 26.35 30.68
N ILE A 17 10.52 25.34 31.15
CA ILE A 17 11.20 24.41 30.26
C ILE A 17 10.29 23.23 29.95
N LYS A 18 9.95 23.08 28.67
CA LYS A 18 9.21 21.94 28.14
C LYS A 18 10.10 21.15 27.19
N PRO A 19 9.95 19.81 27.13
CA PRO A 19 10.61 19.02 26.11
C PRO A 19 10.30 19.54 24.71
N ILE A 20 11.28 19.48 23.81
CA ILE A 20 11.09 19.87 22.42
C ILE A 20 10.14 18.86 21.76
N PHE A 21 9.06 19.36 21.17
CA PHE A 21 8.13 18.56 20.39
C PHE A 21 8.02 19.13 18.99
N VAL A 22 8.36 18.32 17.98
CA VAL A 22 8.37 18.76 16.58
C VAL A 22 6.94 18.72 16.03
N SER A 23 6.38 19.90 15.76
CA SER A 23 5.06 20.02 15.13
C SER A 23 5.12 19.62 13.65
N ARG A 24 4.13 18.86 13.17
CA ARG A 24 3.96 18.53 11.75
C ARG A 24 2.62 19.02 11.24
N VAL A 25 2.67 19.66 10.07
CA VAL A 25 1.45 20.12 9.39
C VAL A 25 0.66 18.90 8.90
N PRO A 26 -0.63 18.76 9.27
CA PRO A 26 -1.48 17.67 8.81
C PRO A 26 -1.74 17.77 7.31
N PHE A 27 -1.55 16.68 6.58
CA PHE A 27 -1.74 16.62 5.14
C PHE A 27 -3.18 16.19 4.80
N ARG A 28 -4.09 17.18 4.73
CA ARG A 28 -5.53 16.97 4.48
C ARG A 28 -5.95 17.19 3.01
N LYS A 29 -4.99 17.19 2.08
CA LYS A 29 -5.24 17.50 0.66
C LYS A 29 -6.01 16.35 -0.03
N SER A 30 -7.21 16.65 -0.50
CA SER A 30 -8.08 15.70 -1.21
C SER A 30 -7.78 15.56 -2.72
N LYS A 31 -7.16 16.58 -3.35
CA LYS A 31 -6.83 16.57 -4.79
C LYS A 31 -5.53 15.80 -5.09
N GLY A 32 -5.46 15.18 -6.28
CA GLY A 32 -4.27 14.54 -6.84
C GLY A 32 -4.60 13.27 -7.64
N LYS A 33 -3.60 12.43 -7.93
CA LYS A 33 -3.78 11.16 -8.65
C LYS A 33 -4.86 10.29 -8.02
N ILE A 34 -5.83 9.86 -8.82
CA ILE A 34 -7.02 9.10 -8.42
C ILE A 34 -6.75 7.58 -8.38
N PHE A 35 -5.93 7.10 -9.32
CA PHE A 35 -5.49 5.73 -9.49
C PHE A 35 -4.15 5.70 -10.23
N LYS A 36 -3.49 4.54 -10.28
CA LYS A 36 -2.22 4.37 -11.02
C LYS A 36 -2.44 4.45 -12.53
N GLU A 37 -1.40 4.89 -13.24
CA GLU A 37 -1.44 5.20 -14.68
C GLU A 37 -1.69 3.98 -15.59
N THR A 38 -1.25 2.78 -15.19
CA THR A 38 -1.42 1.57 -16.00
C THR A 38 -2.85 1.04 -15.95
N VAL A 39 -3.50 0.98 -17.10
CA VAL A 39 -4.77 0.27 -17.30
C VAL A 39 -4.49 -1.18 -17.65
N TYR A 40 -5.02 -2.11 -16.85
CA TYR A 40 -4.85 -3.54 -17.03
C TYR A 40 -6.10 -4.14 -17.68
N SER A 41 -5.91 -5.08 -18.61
CA SER A 41 -7.06 -5.81 -19.17
C SER A 41 -7.65 -6.75 -18.14
N LYS A 42 -8.98 -6.72 -17.94
CA LYS A 42 -9.69 -7.64 -17.04
C LYS A 42 -9.43 -9.11 -17.39
N LYS A 43 -9.32 -9.43 -18.69
CA LYS A 43 -9.06 -10.79 -19.21
C LYS A 43 -7.66 -11.32 -18.86
N ALA A 44 -6.74 -10.43 -18.46
CA ALA A 44 -5.38 -10.81 -18.07
C ALA A 44 -5.31 -11.32 -16.62
N PHE A 45 -6.30 -10.99 -15.78
CA PHE A 45 -6.44 -11.55 -14.44
C PHE A 45 -7.10 -12.93 -14.56
N LYS A 46 -6.40 -13.97 -14.10
CA LYS A 46 -6.93 -15.34 -14.03
C LYS A 46 -6.71 -15.87 -12.63
N GLU A 47 -7.78 -16.10 -11.87
CA GLU A 47 -7.73 -16.57 -10.48
C GLU A 47 -6.61 -15.89 -9.67
N ASN A 48 -5.45 -16.53 -9.53
CA ASN A 48 -4.30 -16.04 -8.76
C ASN A 48 -3.07 -15.66 -9.63
N LYS A 49 -3.27 -15.41 -10.91
CA LYS A 49 -2.22 -15.17 -11.91
C LYS A 49 -2.55 -13.96 -12.78
N PHE A 50 -1.51 -13.25 -13.22
CA PHE A 50 -1.64 -12.17 -14.18
C PHE A 50 -0.86 -12.48 -15.45
N ILE A 51 -1.54 -12.47 -16.60
CA ILE A 51 -0.91 -12.73 -17.90
C ILE A 51 -0.41 -11.42 -18.48
N SER A 52 0.91 -11.29 -18.61
CA SER A 52 1.58 -10.13 -19.16
C SER A 52 2.20 -10.47 -20.51
N LYS A 53 1.98 -9.63 -21.52
CA LYS A 53 2.69 -9.70 -22.80
C LYS A 53 4.01 -8.95 -22.67
N VAL A 54 5.14 -9.63 -22.90
CA VAL A 54 6.49 -9.07 -22.75
C VAL A 54 7.22 -9.20 -24.09
N ASN A 55 7.93 -8.16 -24.51
CA ASN A 55 8.76 -8.20 -25.70
C ASN A 55 9.94 -9.15 -25.48
N LEU A 56 10.40 -9.81 -26.55
CA LEU A 56 11.53 -10.73 -26.43
C LEU A 56 12.79 -10.04 -25.90
N THR A 57 13.04 -8.79 -26.30
CA THR A 57 14.17 -7.97 -25.85
C THR A 57 14.14 -7.59 -24.37
N ASP A 58 12.98 -7.70 -23.72
CA ASP A 58 12.77 -7.34 -22.31
C ASP A 58 12.66 -8.58 -21.40
N LEU A 59 12.81 -9.79 -21.96
CA LEU A 59 12.75 -11.04 -21.21
C LEU A 59 13.89 -11.15 -20.20
N LYS A 60 13.59 -11.71 -19.04
CA LYS A 60 14.58 -12.05 -18.01
C LYS A 60 14.66 -13.56 -17.85
N GLU A 61 15.79 -14.05 -17.35
CA GLU A 61 15.99 -15.47 -17.07
C GLU A 61 14.84 -16.07 -16.23
N LYS A 62 14.40 -15.35 -15.19
CA LYS A 62 13.27 -15.77 -14.34
C LYS A 62 11.92 -15.87 -15.07
N ASP A 63 11.77 -15.16 -16.19
CA ASP A 63 10.52 -15.13 -16.96
C ASP A 63 10.37 -16.39 -17.84
N LEU A 64 11.48 -17.04 -18.21
CA LEU A 64 11.52 -18.23 -19.07
C LEU A 64 10.79 -19.42 -18.44
N LYS A 65 10.82 -19.53 -17.10
CA LYS A 65 10.10 -20.56 -16.34
C LYS A 65 8.58 -20.31 -16.27
N ASN A 66 8.13 -19.13 -16.69
CA ASN A 66 6.77 -18.65 -16.49
C ASN A 66 6.01 -18.41 -17.80
N PHE A 67 6.38 -19.06 -18.91
CA PHE A 67 5.63 -18.94 -20.15
C PHE A 67 4.17 -19.37 -19.98
N TYR A 68 3.26 -18.54 -20.50
CA TYR A 68 1.83 -18.84 -20.48
C TYR A 68 1.50 -19.88 -21.57
N ASN A 69 0.83 -20.97 -21.19
CA ASN A 69 0.51 -22.10 -22.07
C ASN A 69 1.74 -22.72 -22.75
N TYR A 70 2.81 -22.96 -21.99
CA TYR A 70 4.07 -23.54 -22.50
C TYR A 70 3.85 -24.82 -23.32
N GLU A 71 3.03 -25.75 -22.83
CA GLU A 71 2.74 -27.03 -23.51
C GLU A 71 2.09 -26.88 -24.90
N CYS A 72 1.39 -25.76 -25.17
CA CYS A 72 0.76 -25.56 -26.46
C CYS A 72 1.78 -25.26 -27.58
N ASP A 73 2.98 -24.80 -27.25
CA ASP A 73 3.99 -24.40 -28.24
C ASP A 73 5.42 -24.62 -27.72
N LYS A 74 5.67 -25.80 -27.15
CA LYS A 74 6.93 -26.14 -26.48
C LYS A 74 8.17 -25.84 -27.31
N VAL A 75 8.13 -26.18 -28.62
CA VAL A 75 9.25 -25.95 -29.55
C VAL A 75 9.63 -24.48 -29.65
N LEU A 76 8.64 -23.58 -29.65
CA LEU A 76 8.88 -22.14 -29.68
C LEU A 76 9.59 -21.69 -28.39
N TYR A 77 9.06 -22.09 -27.24
CA TYR A 77 9.58 -21.66 -25.94
C TYR A 77 10.97 -22.22 -25.64
N ASP A 78 11.22 -23.49 -25.97
CA ASP A 78 12.55 -24.12 -25.86
C ASP A 78 13.58 -23.41 -26.74
N SER A 79 13.16 -22.95 -27.92
CA SER A 79 14.05 -22.22 -28.83
C SER A 79 14.38 -20.82 -28.30
N ILE A 80 13.43 -20.17 -27.62
CA ILE A 80 13.66 -18.89 -26.93
C ILE A 80 14.64 -19.09 -25.76
N GLU A 81 14.46 -20.14 -24.97
CA GLU A 81 15.34 -20.45 -23.83
C GLU A 81 16.77 -20.76 -24.29
N LYS A 82 16.94 -21.57 -25.34
CA LYS A 82 18.25 -21.86 -25.94
C LYS A 82 18.93 -20.59 -26.44
N ARG A 83 18.21 -19.76 -27.22
CA ARG A 83 18.76 -18.51 -27.74
C ARG A 83 19.11 -17.53 -26.61
N MET A 84 18.35 -17.50 -25.52
CA MET A 84 18.73 -16.73 -24.32
C MET A 84 20.02 -17.27 -23.69
N ALA A 85 20.17 -18.59 -23.56
CA ALA A 85 21.36 -19.21 -22.97
C ALA A 85 22.64 -18.93 -23.78
N GLU A 86 22.57 -18.98 -25.11
CA GLU A 86 23.68 -18.66 -26.03
C GLU A 86 24.24 -17.24 -25.80
N PHE A 87 23.35 -16.29 -25.48
CA PHE A 87 23.70 -14.89 -25.23
C PHE A 87 23.81 -14.55 -23.74
N LYS A 88 24.08 -15.55 -22.89
CA LYS A 88 24.25 -15.38 -21.43
C LYS A 88 23.07 -14.65 -20.77
N PHE A 89 21.86 -14.94 -21.24
CA PHE A 89 20.59 -14.37 -20.79
C PHE A 89 20.45 -12.84 -20.97
N ASP A 90 21.24 -12.24 -21.87
CA ASP A 90 21.06 -10.85 -22.31
C ASP A 90 20.04 -10.78 -23.45
N ALA A 91 18.76 -10.60 -23.11
CA ALA A 91 17.65 -10.59 -24.06
C ALA A 91 17.78 -9.54 -25.18
N LYS A 92 18.40 -8.39 -24.88
CA LYS A 92 18.57 -7.33 -25.89
C LYS A 92 19.54 -7.77 -26.98
N LYS A 93 20.59 -8.50 -26.61
CA LYS A 93 21.54 -9.09 -27.57
C LYS A 93 20.97 -10.32 -28.24
N ALA A 94 20.35 -11.21 -27.45
CA ALA A 94 19.75 -12.44 -27.94
C ALA A 94 18.72 -12.16 -29.04
N PHE A 95 17.91 -11.12 -28.89
CA PHE A 95 16.83 -10.76 -29.82
C PHE A 95 17.06 -9.41 -30.52
N ALA A 96 18.33 -9.04 -30.74
CA ALA A 96 18.68 -7.91 -31.60
C ALA A 96 18.25 -8.17 -33.05
N ASP A 97 18.52 -9.38 -33.55
CA ASP A 97 18.08 -9.85 -34.86
C ASP A 97 16.70 -10.52 -34.78
N GLU A 98 16.00 -10.57 -35.91
CA GLU A 98 14.68 -11.22 -36.01
C GLU A 98 14.70 -12.65 -35.44
N PHE A 99 13.69 -12.96 -34.61
CA PHE A 99 13.43 -14.31 -34.14
C PHE A 99 12.11 -14.81 -34.76
N ARG A 100 12.19 -15.95 -35.45
CA ARG A 100 11.05 -16.57 -36.13
C ARG A 100 10.69 -17.89 -35.48
N LYS A 101 9.39 -18.18 -35.45
CA LYS A 101 8.89 -19.44 -34.89
C LYS A 101 9.43 -20.64 -35.68
N PRO A 102 10.04 -21.65 -35.03
CA PRO A 102 10.44 -22.87 -35.71
C PRO A 102 9.22 -23.63 -36.25
N THR A 103 9.30 -24.14 -37.49
CA THR A 103 8.23 -24.97 -38.09
C THR A 103 8.74 -26.39 -38.33
N LYS A 104 7.86 -27.39 -38.21
CA LYS A 104 8.19 -28.79 -38.49
C LYS A 104 8.64 -29.02 -39.94
N SER A 105 8.19 -28.17 -40.86
CA SER A 105 8.41 -28.29 -42.31
C SER A 105 9.68 -27.60 -42.80
N GLY A 106 10.48 -26.99 -41.91
CA GLY A 106 11.69 -26.24 -42.28
C GLY A 106 11.44 -24.87 -42.95
N LYS A 107 10.17 -24.48 -43.17
CA LYS A 107 9.80 -23.16 -43.70
C LYS A 107 9.98 -22.08 -42.63
N LEU A 108 10.29 -20.86 -43.07
CA LEU A 108 10.36 -19.69 -42.18
C LEU A 108 8.98 -19.43 -41.56
N GLY A 109 8.87 -19.61 -40.25
CA GLY A 109 7.65 -19.28 -39.50
C GLY A 109 7.46 -17.78 -39.31
N PRO A 110 6.34 -17.38 -38.66
CA PRO A 110 6.07 -15.98 -38.34
C PRO A 110 7.12 -15.39 -37.40
N ILE A 111 7.35 -14.08 -37.52
CA ILE A 111 8.22 -13.32 -36.61
C ILE A 111 7.54 -13.24 -35.24
N VAL A 112 8.28 -13.62 -34.21
CA VAL A 112 7.83 -13.52 -32.82
C VAL A 112 8.50 -12.31 -32.20
N ARG A 113 7.70 -11.30 -31.81
CA ARG A 113 8.21 -10.08 -31.16
C ARG A 113 8.05 -10.10 -29.64
N SER A 114 7.13 -10.92 -29.16
CA SER A 114 6.67 -10.91 -27.78
C SER A 114 6.01 -12.22 -27.43
N VAL A 115 6.06 -12.56 -26.16
CA VAL A 115 5.45 -13.77 -25.59
C VAL A 115 4.60 -13.40 -24.38
N LYS A 116 3.66 -14.27 -24.04
CA LYS A 116 2.85 -14.12 -22.82
C LYS A 116 3.52 -14.90 -21.71
N ILE A 117 3.69 -14.25 -20.56
CA ILE A 117 4.20 -14.88 -19.34
C ILE A 117 3.21 -14.68 -18.19
N VAL A 118 3.23 -15.62 -17.27
CA VAL A 118 2.53 -15.56 -16.00
C VAL A 118 3.37 -14.72 -15.03
N LYS A 119 2.78 -13.68 -14.48
CA LYS A 119 3.35 -12.86 -13.40
C LYS A 119 2.46 -12.91 -12.19
N ASP A 120 3.03 -12.46 -11.06
CA ASP A 120 2.26 -12.15 -9.86
C ASP A 120 1.19 -11.11 -10.16
N VAL A 121 0.06 -11.26 -9.48
CA VAL A 121 -1.07 -10.34 -9.63
C VAL A 121 -0.64 -8.95 -9.17
N PRO A 122 -0.79 -7.89 -10.00
CA PRO A 122 -0.26 -6.56 -9.70
C PRO A 122 -0.96 -5.91 -8.50
N PHE A 123 -2.22 -6.26 -8.25
CA PHE A 123 -3.01 -5.85 -7.08
C PHE A 123 -4.23 -6.77 -6.93
N LYS A 124 -4.68 -6.98 -5.69
CA LYS A 124 -5.83 -7.83 -5.36
C LYS A 124 -7.18 -7.20 -5.74
N ASP A 125 -7.30 -5.88 -5.58
CA ASP A 125 -8.53 -5.14 -5.91
C ASP A 125 -8.18 -3.85 -6.67
N GLY A 126 -8.94 -3.58 -7.72
CA GLY A 126 -8.79 -2.42 -8.60
C GLY A 126 -10.05 -1.57 -8.70
N ILE A 127 -10.02 -0.59 -9.60
CA ILE A 127 -11.16 0.23 -10.00
C ILE A 127 -11.42 -0.03 -11.48
N ASP A 128 -12.68 -0.22 -11.85
CA ASP A 128 -13.07 -0.34 -13.25
C ASP A 128 -12.86 0.98 -14.00
N PHE A 129 -12.17 0.93 -15.13
CA PHE A 129 -11.87 2.11 -15.94
C PHE A 129 -11.67 1.74 -17.42
N ASN A 130 -12.45 2.34 -18.32
CA ASN A 130 -12.37 2.15 -19.78
C ASN A 130 -12.18 0.68 -20.20
N GLU A 131 -13.12 -0.19 -19.83
CA GLU A 131 -13.11 -1.66 -20.07
C GLU A 131 -11.96 -2.44 -19.40
N GLY A 132 -11.01 -1.74 -18.78
CA GLY A 132 -9.92 -2.29 -17.99
C GLY A 132 -10.14 -2.11 -16.49
N VAL A 133 -9.06 -2.34 -15.77
CA VAL A 133 -8.97 -2.19 -14.32
C VAL A 133 -7.67 -1.47 -13.98
N VAL A 134 -7.74 -0.51 -13.06
CA VAL A 134 -6.59 0.27 -12.59
C VAL A 134 -6.32 0.02 -11.11
N ALA A 135 -5.06 0.11 -10.70
CA ALA A 135 -4.71 -0.03 -9.28
C ALA A 135 -5.13 1.21 -8.49
N LYS A 136 -5.65 1.01 -7.28
CA LYS A 136 -5.98 2.11 -6.35
C LYS A 136 -4.72 2.89 -5.98
N GLU A 137 -4.83 4.22 -5.94
CA GLU A 137 -3.78 5.13 -5.48
C GLU A 137 -4.42 6.30 -4.72
N GLY A 138 -3.61 7.06 -3.99
CA GLY A 138 -4.05 8.29 -3.36
C GLY A 138 -5.03 8.04 -2.21
N MET A 139 -4.62 7.23 -1.23
CA MET A 139 -5.33 7.18 0.05
C MET A 139 -5.24 8.57 0.69
N VAL A 140 -6.39 9.17 0.98
CA VAL A 140 -6.50 10.53 1.53
C VAL A 140 -6.51 10.49 3.04
N ARG A 141 -7.30 9.58 3.59
CA ARG A 141 -7.48 9.36 5.02
C ARG A 141 -7.91 7.95 5.29
N ILE A 142 -7.93 7.61 6.57
CA ILE A 142 -8.63 6.44 7.08
C ILE A 142 -9.72 6.90 8.05
N ASP A 143 -10.86 6.23 8.04
CA ASP A 143 -11.95 6.42 9.00
C ASP A 143 -11.84 5.30 10.05
N VAL A 144 -11.79 5.67 11.33
CA VAL A 144 -11.64 4.73 12.46
C VAL A 144 -13.00 4.52 13.12
N TYR A 145 -13.32 3.25 13.32
CA TYR A 145 -14.54 2.78 13.95
C TYR A 145 -14.22 1.92 15.17
N GLU A 146 -15.13 1.84 16.12
CA GLU A 146 -15.06 0.96 17.27
C GLU A 146 -16.32 0.11 17.42
N LYS A 147 -16.14 -1.16 17.78
CA LYS A 147 -17.20 -2.04 18.26
C LYS A 147 -16.59 -3.07 19.21
N ASP A 148 -17.23 -3.32 20.34
CA ASP A 148 -16.78 -4.32 21.34
C ASP A 148 -15.29 -4.16 21.74
N LYS A 149 -14.84 -2.91 21.97
CA LYS A 149 -13.43 -2.56 22.29
C LYS A 149 -12.42 -2.99 21.22
N LYS A 150 -12.87 -3.14 19.97
CA LYS A 150 -12.03 -3.43 18.80
C LYS A 150 -12.13 -2.29 17.82
N TYR A 151 -10.99 -1.91 17.24
CA TYR A 151 -10.96 -0.86 16.23
C TYR A 151 -10.96 -1.42 14.81
N PHE A 152 -11.68 -0.73 13.93
CA PHE A 152 -11.85 -1.09 12.53
C PHE A 152 -11.47 0.11 11.67
N ILE A 153 -10.75 -0.13 10.58
CA ILE A 153 -10.21 0.93 9.72
C ILE A 153 -10.80 0.82 8.32
N VAL A 154 -11.47 1.88 7.88
CA VAL A 154 -11.96 2.04 6.51
C VAL A 154 -11.05 2.98 5.74
N PRO A 155 -10.30 2.52 4.72
CA PRO A 155 -9.47 3.40 3.90
C PRO A 155 -10.30 4.22 2.91
N VAL A 156 -10.04 5.52 2.84
CA VAL A 156 -10.72 6.45 1.94
C VAL A 156 -9.74 6.96 0.89
N TYR A 157 -9.94 6.54 -0.36
CA TYR A 157 -9.14 6.95 -1.51
C TYR A 157 -9.72 8.16 -2.22
N ARG A 158 -8.91 8.84 -3.03
CA ARG A 158 -9.34 9.97 -3.85
C ARG A 158 -10.48 9.62 -4.81
N TYR A 159 -10.50 8.41 -5.38
CA TYR A 159 -11.60 7.99 -6.25
C TYR A 159 -12.94 7.92 -5.52
N HIS A 160 -12.95 7.58 -4.22
CA HIS A 160 -14.17 7.64 -3.42
C HIS A 160 -14.69 9.07 -3.35
N ILE A 161 -13.81 10.03 -3.04
CA ILE A 161 -14.16 11.44 -2.95
C ILE A 161 -14.64 11.98 -4.31
N ALA A 162 -13.90 11.68 -5.39
CA ALA A 162 -14.23 12.13 -6.74
C ALA A 162 -15.61 11.64 -7.20
N ASN A 163 -15.96 10.40 -6.87
CA ASN A 163 -17.24 9.78 -7.23
C ASN A 163 -18.33 9.94 -6.15
N ARG A 164 -18.09 10.73 -5.10
CA ARG A 164 -19.01 10.93 -3.95
C ARG A 164 -19.45 9.62 -3.28
N ILE A 165 -18.56 8.62 -3.26
CA ILE A 165 -18.77 7.33 -2.59
C ILE A 165 -18.31 7.46 -1.13
N LYS A 166 -19.15 7.05 -0.19
CA LYS A 166 -18.78 6.89 1.22
C LYS A 166 -18.42 5.41 1.46
N PRO A 167 -17.12 5.02 1.43
CA PRO A 167 -16.74 3.63 1.64
C PRO A 167 -17.17 3.17 3.03
N ASN A 168 -17.64 1.94 3.18
CA ASN A 168 -18.12 1.41 4.46
C ASN A 168 -17.47 0.07 4.82
N LYS A 169 -16.41 -0.35 4.13
CA LYS A 169 -15.76 -1.64 4.38
C LYS A 169 -14.42 -1.47 5.09
N ALA A 170 -14.29 -2.07 6.27
CA ALA A 170 -13.07 -2.07 7.05
C ALA A 170 -12.12 -3.17 6.60
N ALA A 171 -10.85 -2.81 6.44
CA ALA A 171 -9.84 -3.72 5.91
C ALA A 171 -9.60 -4.93 6.82
N VAL A 172 -9.43 -6.09 6.18
CA VAL A 172 -9.07 -7.35 6.85
C VAL A 172 -7.77 -7.86 6.26
N ALA A 173 -6.82 -8.19 7.13
CA ALA A 173 -5.50 -8.66 6.73
C ALA A 173 -5.60 -9.88 5.81
N SER A 174 -4.82 -9.86 4.74
CA SER A 174 -4.71 -10.93 3.73
C SER A 174 -6.00 -11.26 2.96
N LYS A 175 -7.08 -10.49 3.12
CA LYS A 175 -8.37 -10.73 2.46
C LYS A 175 -8.67 -9.74 1.33
N PRO A 176 -9.36 -10.17 0.25
CA PRO A 176 -9.88 -9.27 -0.77
C PRO A 176 -10.98 -8.36 -0.21
N GLU A 177 -11.28 -7.25 -0.89
CA GLU A 177 -12.24 -6.25 -0.42
C GLU A 177 -13.70 -6.76 -0.39
N SER A 178 -14.00 -7.81 -1.16
CA SER A 178 -15.27 -8.53 -1.07
C SER A 178 -15.49 -9.20 0.29
N GLU A 179 -14.41 -9.56 1.00
CA GLU A 179 -14.43 -10.21 2.32
C GLU A 179 -14.14 -9.21 3.47
N TRP A 180 -14.08 -7.91 3.17
CA TRP A 180 -13.91 -6.89 4.20
C TRP A 180 -15.19 -6.71 5.02
N ILE A 181 -15.04 -6.27 6.27
CA ILE A 181 -16.14 -6.15 7.22
C ILE A 181 -16.94 -4.89 6.89
N GLU A 182 -18.24 -5.02 6.69
CA GLU A 182 -19.13 -3.88 6.50
C GLU A 182 -19.40 -3.15 7.82
N MET A 183 -19.22 -1.83 7.84
CA MET A 183 -19.50 -0.94 8.97
C MET A 183 -20.97 -0.54 8.92
N ASP A 184 -21.82 -1.40 9.49
CA ASP A 184 -23.22 -1.10 9.77
C ASP A 184 -23.38 -0.13 10.97
N ASP A 185 -24.63 0.14 11.36
CA ASP A 185 -24.95 1.09 12.44
C ASP A 185 -24.50 0.62 13.84
N SER A 186 -24.08 -0.64 14.00
CA SER A 186 -23.52 -1.14 15.26
C SER A 186 -22.05 -0.76 15.47
N TYR A 187 -21.40 -0.17 14.45
CA TYR A 187 -20.03 0.32 14.53
C TYR A 187 -20.02 1.82 14.79
N GLU A 188 -19.43 2.22 15.90
CA GLU A 188 -19.35 3.62 16.28
C GLU A 188 -18.17 4.29 15.56
N PHE A 189 -18.43 5.35 14.80
CA PHE A 189 -17.37 6.16 14.21
C PHE A 189 -16.68 7.01 15.28
N LYS A 190 -15.35 6.99 15.32
CA LYS A 190 -14.55 7.76 16.29
C LYS A 190 -13.98 9.04 15.67
N PHE A 191 -13.15 8.89 14.64
CA PHE A 191 -12.51 10.00 13.94
C PHE A 191 -11.89 9.53 12.62
N SER A 192 -11.53 10.50 11.77
CA SER A 192 -10.70 10.24 10.59
C SER A 192 -9.24 10.65 10.86
N LEU A 193 -8.30 9.88 10.31
CA LEU A 193 -6.87 10.19 10.34
C LEU A 193 -6.35 10.52 8.95
N TYR A 194 -5.74 11.69 8.83
CA TYR A 194 -4.97 12.13 7.68
C TYR A 194 -3.49 12.00 7.98
N LYS A 195 -2.66 11.89 6.95
CA LYS A 195 -1.20 11.87 7.12
C LYS A 195 -0.74 13.06 7.97
N ASN A 196 0.17 12.81 8.90
CA ASN A 196 0.65 13.74 9.92
C ASN A 196 -0.38 14.17 10.98
N ASP A 197 -1.54 13.52 11.11
CA ASP A 197 -2.34 13.67 12.34
C ASP A 197 -1.60 12.96 13.51
N LEU A 198 -1.53 13.59 14.68
CA LEU A 198 -0.89 13.03 15.87
C LEU A 198 -1.84 12.02 16.53
N ILE A 199 -1.34 10.85 16.87
CA ILE A 199 -2.11 9.77 17.49
C ILE A 199 -1.38 9.12 18.66
N GLU A 200 -2.17 8.52 19.55
CA GLU A 200 -1.70 7.67 20.63
C GLU A 200 -2.43 6.33 20.56
N LEU A 201 -1.68 5.25 20.65
CA LEU A 201 -2.18 3.89 20.82
C LEU A 201 -1.67 3.36 22.15
N ARG A 202 -2.58 2.92 23.02
CA ARG A 202 -2.22 2.18 24.24
C ARG A 202 -2.66 0.75 24.11
N TYR A 203 -1.76 -0.19 24.39
CA TYR A 203 -2.09 -1.61 24.41
C TYR A 203 -2.14 -2.14 25.82
N GLU A 204 -2.89 -3.23 26.02
CA GLU A 204 -2.99 -3.92 27.30
C GLU A 204 -1.70 -4.65 27.69
N LYS A 205 -1.04 -5.30 26.71
CA LYS A 205 0.04 -6.27 26.97
C LYS A 205 1.39 -5.90 26.35
N LYS A 206 1.49 -4.76 25.67
CA LYS A 206 2.72 -4.32 24.99
C LYS A 206 2.86 -2.80 25.03
N PRO A 207 4.05 -2.26 24.76
CA PRO A 207 4.23 -0.81 24.67
C PRO A 207 3.29 -0.18 23.64
N GLY A 208 2.82 1.03 23.98
CA GLY A 208 2.04 1.88 23.10
C GLY A 208 2.87 2.59 22.05
N TYR A 209 2.21 3.39 21.23
CA TYR A 209 2.86 4.31 20.28
C TYR A 209 2.30 5.71 20.46
N PHE A 210 3.16 6.72 20.41
CA PHE A 210 2.77 8.12 20.37
C PHE A 210 3.55 8.82 19.25
N GLY A 211 2.84 9.31 18.24
CA GLY A 211 3.49 9.88 17.07
C GLY A 211 2.54 10.19 15.93
N TYR A 212 3.08 10.63 14.82
CA TYR A 212 2.32 11.05 13.66
C TYR A 212 1.95 9.87 12.77
N TYR A 213 0.67 9.76 12.42
CA TYR A 213 0.21 8.79 11.43
C TYR A 213 0.87 9.06 10.06
N ASP A 214 1.60 8.08 9.53
CA ASP A 214 2.31 8.23 8.24
C ASP A 214 1.60 7.49 7.08
N GLY A 215 0.86 6.42 7.38
CA GLY A 215 0.11 5.68 6.38
C GLY A 215 -0.55 4.40 6.89
N PHE A 216 -1.31 3.75 6.01
CA PHE A 216 -2.01 2.49 6.30
C PHE A 216 -1.69 1.46 5.23
N ASP A 217 -1.30 0.26 5.66
CA ASP A 217 -1.13 -0.90 4.81
C ASP A 217 -2.44 -1.67 4.73
N ARG A 218 -3.14 -1.55 3.59
CA ARG A 218 -4.42 -2.24 3.36
C ARG A 218 -4.29 -3.76 3.35
N SER A 219 -3.15 -4.29 2.94
CA SER A 219 -2.95 -5.74 2.77
C SER A 219 -2.83 -6.42 4.12
N ASN A 220 -2.17 -5.76 5.07
CA ASN A 220 -1.96 -6.26 6.42
C ASN A 220 -2.92 -5.67 7.45
N SER A 221 -3.72 -4.67 7.07
CA SER A 221 -4.58 -3.88 7.97
C SER A 221 -3.80 -3.26 9.14
N THR A 222 -2.65 -2.66 8.85
CA THR A 222 -1.74 -2.09 9.86
C THR A 222 -1.40 -0.63 9.60
N LEU A 223 -1.13 0.12 10.66
CA LEU A 223 -0.69 1.51 10.61
C LEU A 223 0.83 1.62 10.49
N LYS A 224 1.26 2.79 10.01
CA LYS A 224 2.61 3.31 10.12
C LYS A 224 2.58 4.58 10.96
N ILE A 225 3.46 4.67 11.95
CA ILE A 225 3.58 5.82 12.84
C ILE A 225 5.02 6.29 12.84
N LYS A 226 5.22 7.60 12.78
CA LYS A 226 6.53 8.24 12.82
C LYS A 226 6.67 9.08 14.08
N GLU A 227 7.82 8.97 14.75
CA GLU A 227 8.11 9.82 15.91
C GLU A 227 8.17 11.31 15.51
N HIS A 228 7.96 12.20 16.48
CA HIS A 228 7.74 13.61 16.18
C HIS A 228 8.93 14.23 15.43
N ASP A 229 10.15 13.93 15.87
CA ASP A 229 11.44 14.36 15.36
C ASP A 229 11.99 13.49 14.22
N SER A 230 11.33 12.40 13.84
CA SER A 230 11.79 11.42 12.85
C SER A 230 12.94 10.49 13.29
N SER A 231 13.25 10.39 14.58
CA SER A 231 14.21 9.40 15.09
C SER A 231 13.85 7.99 14.63
N ASP A 232 12.56 7.64 14.74
CA ASP A 232 12.05 6.32 14.38
C ASP A 232 10.77 6.35 13.53
N GLU A 233 10.57 5.25 12.81
CA GLU A 233 9.36 4.93 12.05
C GLU A 233 8.93 3.49 12.33
N TYR A 234 7.73 3.34 12.88
CA TYR A 234 7.12 2.06 13.22
C TYR A 234 6.17 1.61 12.11
N LYS A 235 6.27 0.34 11.73
CA LYS A 235 5.43 -0.32 10.69
C LYS A 235 4.75 -1.55 11.27
N GLY A 236 3.66 -2.00 10.65
CA GLY A 236 2.99 -3.24 11.07
C GLY A 236 2.17 -3.10 12.35
N ILE A 237 1.74 -1.88 12.69
CA ILE A 237 1.01 -1.60 13.93
C ILE A 237 -0.46 -1.99 13.75
N GLY A 238 -0.86 -3.14 14.31
CA GLY A 238 -2.25 -3.59 14.32
C GLY A 238 -3.10 -2.88 15.36
N VAL A 239 -4.33 -2.50 15.01
CA VAL A 239 -5.25 -1.78 15.91
C VAL A 239 -6.49 -2.56 16.33
N LYS A 240 -6.74 -3.72 15.71
CA LYS A 240 -8.01 -4.43 15.90
C LYS A 240 -8.20 -4.99 17.30
N THR A 241 -7.15 -5.53 17.91
CA THR A 241 -7.23 -6.27 19.18
C THR A 241 -6.16 -5.81 20.16
N GLY A 242 -6.51 -5.78 21.44
CA GLY A 242 -5.58 -5.46 22.53
C GLY A 242 -5.24 -3.98 22.66
N VAL A 243 -5.87 -3.10 21.87
CA VAL A 243 -5.79 -1.64 22.03
C VAL A 243 -6.83 -1.23 23.07
N ILE A 244 -6.38 -0.57 24.13
CA ILE A 244 -7.24 -0.01 25.18
C ILE A 244 -7.69 1.40 24.80
N GLU A 245 -6.78 2.20 24.26
CA GLU A 245 -7.06 3.57 23.83
C GLU A 245 -6.48 3.83 22.45
N PHE A 246 -7.30 4.42 21.58
CA PHE A 246 -6.87 4.99 20.31
C PHE A 246 -7.30 6.46 20.26
N ASN A 247 -6.35 7.35 20.53
CA ASN A 247 -6.62 8.78 20.64
C ASN A 247 -6.05 9.54 19.44
N LYS A 248 -6.77 10.58 19.00
CA LYS A 248 -6.29 11.58 18.04
C LYS A 248 -6.02 12.90 18.77
N TYR A 249 -4.98 13.60 18.34
CA TYR A 249 -4.60 14.91 18.85
C TYR A 249 -4.48 15.94 17.73
N GLU A 250 -4.83 17.19 18.04
CA GLU A 250 -4.46 18.34 17.23
C GLU A 250 -3.22 19.00 17.80
N VAL A 251 -2.28 19.37 16.94
CA VAL A 251 -1.01 20.01 17.31
C VAL A 251 -0.99 21.40 16.70
N ASN A 252 -0.67 22.41 17.51
CA ASN A 252 -0.46 23.75 17.01
C ASN A 252 0.96 23.93 16.44
N VAL A 253 1.22 25.10 15.84
CA VAL A 253 2.52 25.41 15.23
C VAL A 253 3.70 25.40 16.21
N LEU A 254 3.44 25.53 17.51
CA LEU A 254 4.45 25.52 18.58
C LEU A 254 4.62 24.13 19.23
N GLY A 255 3.94 23.10 18.72
CA GLY A 255 4.03 21.74 19.26
C GLY A 255 3.18 21.46 20.50
N LYS A 256 2.32 22.39 20.93
CA LYS A 256 1.30 22.07 21.96
C LYS A 256 0.19 21.26 21.32
N PHE A 257 -0.24 20.19 21.97
CA PHE A 257 -1.26 19.31 21.44
C PHE A 257 -2.42 19.09 22.41
N TYR A 258 -3.60 18.83 21.84
CA TYR A 258 -4.86 18.69 22.54
C TYR A 258 -5.63 17.49 22.01
N LYS A 259 -6.21 16.70 22.91
CA LYS A 259 -6.99 15.51 22.53
C LYS A 259 -8.25 15.94 21.79
N VAL A 260 -8.49 15.35 20.63
CA VAL A 260 -9.68 15.58 19.81
C VAL A 260 -10.85 14.79 20.38
N ARG A 261 -12.01 15.43 20.50
CA ARG A 261 -13.26 14.73 20.86
C ARG A 261 -13.78 13.95 19.66
N GLU A 262 -14.53 12.89 19.93
CA GLU A 262 -15.19 12.08 18.91
C GLU A 262 -16.08 12.95 18.01
N GLY A 263 -16.00 12.70 16.70
CA GLY A 263 -16.69 13.49 15.68
C GLY A 263 -17.85 12.73 15.04
N LYS A 264 -18.62 13.41 14.19
CA LYS A 264 -19.57 12.78 13.26
C LYS A 264 -18.89 12.51 11.92
N ARG A 265 -19.30 11.45 11.23
CA ARG A 265 -18.72 11.01 9.95
C ARG A 265 -19.30 11.68 8.71
#